data_AF-A0A5K0W792-F1
#
_entry.id   AF-A0A5K0W792-F1
#
_cell.length_a   1.000
_cell.length_b   1.000
_cell.length_c   1.000
_cell.angle_alpha   90.00
_cell.angle_beta   90.00
_cell.angle_gamma   90.00
#
_symmetry.space_group_name_H-M   'P 1'
#
loop_
_entity.id
_entity.type
_entity.pdbx_description
1 polymer ?
#
loop_
_entity_poly.entity_id
_entity_poly.type
_entity_poly.pdbx_seq_one_letter_code
_entity_poly.pdbx_strand_id
1 'polypeptide(L)'
;MRVNGVEEPMQRESVQTVSADVNFATSRFPNYRISANDRIVDPKESPDLPSMKDIVARETAQLLEQQKRLSVKDLASKFEKGLAAAAKLSAE
;
A
#
# COMPACT_ATOMS: atom_id res chain seq x y z
N MET A 1 23.31 -13.20 -52.20
CA MET A 1 23.43 -11.83 -51.66
C MET A 1 23.04 -11.89 -50.19
N ARG A 2 23.96 -11.56 -49.28
CA ARG A 2 23.71 -11.52 -47.83
C ARG A 2 22.95 -10.24 -47.47
N VAL A 3 22.04 -10.32 -46.51
CA VAL A 3 21.81 -9.23 -45.54
C VAL A 3 21.59 -9.87 -44.17
N ASN A 4 22.45 -9.52 -43.21
CA ASN A 4 22.31 -9.84 -41.80
C ASN A 4 21.44 -8.73 -41.15
N GLY A 5 20.45 -9.11 -40.35
CA GLY A 5 19.76 -8.21 -39.42
C GLY A 5 19.99 -8.70 -38.00
N VAL A 6 20.79 -7.96 -37.24
CA VAL A 6 20.96 -8.15 -35.80
C VAL A 6 19.73 -7.57 -35.13
N GLU A 7 18.98 -8.38 -34.39
CA GLU A 7 17.98 -7.85 -33.44
C GLU A 7 18.58 -7.96 -32.03
N GLU A 8 18.90 -6.80 -31.49
CA GLU A 8 19.52 -6.59 -30.19
C GLU A 8 18.62 -7.14 -29.06
N PRO A 9 19.19 -7.68 -27.96
CA PRO A 9 18.39 -8.09 -26.82
C PRO A 9 17.71 -6.86 -26.24
N MET A 10 16.38 -6.78 -26.40
CA MET A 10 15.52 -5.78 -25.79
C MET A 10 15.86 -5.69 -24.29
N GLN A 11 16.58 -4.63 -23.91
CA GLN A 11 16.91 -4.36 -22.52
C GLN A 11 15.57 -4.24 -21.78
N ARG A 12 15.35 -5.13 -20.80
CA ARG A 12 14.20 -5.06 -19.89
C ARG A 12 14.42 -3.88 -18.96
N GLU A 13 14.23 -2.68 -19.48
CA GLU A 13 14.04 -1.50 -18.66
C GLU A 13 12.84 -1.82 -17.76
N SER A 14 13.10 -1.91 -16.46
CA SER A 14 12.11 -2.23 -15.44
C SER A 14 11.08 -1.13 -15.42
N VAL A 15 10.04 -1.27 -16.23
CA VAL A 15 8.81 -0.49 -16.16
C VAL A 15 8.31 -0.55 -14.73
N GLN A 16 8.33 0.58 -14.05
CA GLN A 16 7.79 0.73 -12.71
C GLN A 16 6.35 0.23 -12.75
N THR A 17 6.12 -0.92 -12.10
CA THR A 17 4.83 -1.57 -12.14
C THR A 17 3.84 -0.69 -11.39
N VAL A 18 2.94 -0.03 -12.13
CA VAL A 18 1.90 0.89 -11.63
C VAL A 18 0.85 0.21 -10.72
N SER A 19 1.03 -1.08 -10.43
CA SER A 19 0.21 -1.88 -9.53
C SER A 19 0.66 -1.80 -8.07
N ALA A 20 1.51 -0.84 -7.69
CA ALA A 20 2.04 -0.71 -6.31
C ALA A 20 0.93 -0.58 -5.26
N ASP A 21 -0.24 -0.05 -5.64
CA ASP A 21 -1.42 0.09 -4.77
C ASP A 21 -2.25 -1.21 -4.67
N VAL A 22 -1.90 -2.25 -5.43
CA VAL A 22 -2.63 -3.52 -5.47
C VAL A 22 -1.74 -4.65 -4.94
N ASN A 23 -1.93 -4.97 -3.66
CA ASN A 23 -1.29 -6.11 -3.03
C ASN A 23 -2.05 -7.40 -3.37
N PHE A 24 -1.69 -8.06 -4.47
CA PHE A 24 -2.18 -9.41 -4.73
C PHE A 24 -1.44 -10.39 -3.82
N ALA A 25 -2.18 -11.20 -3.06
CA ALA A 25 -1.59 -12.24 -2.19
C ALA A 25 -0.71 -13.25 -2.95
N THR A 26 -0.87 -13.37 -4.28
CA THR A 26 -0.09 -14.25 -5.14
C THR A 26 0.09 -13.61 -6.52
N SER A 27 1.27 -13.77 -7.12
CA SER A 27 1.56 -13.37 -8.52
C SER A 27 0.95 -14.32 -9.56
N ARG A 28 0.12 -15.28 -9.13
CA ARG A 28 -0.52 -16.29 -9.97
C ARG A 28 -2.01 -16.30 -9.76
N PHE A 29 -2.75 -16.53 -10.86
CA PHE A 29 -4.20 -16.71 -10.81
C PHE A 29 -4.59 -17.94 -9.97
N PRO A 30 -5.72 -17.91 -9.23
CA PRO A 30 -6.22 -19.06 -8.50
C PRO A 30 -6.51 -20.25 -9.42
N ASN A 31 -6.32 -21.46 -8.92
CA ASN A 31 -6.60 -22.68 -9.68
C ASN A 31 -8.10 -23.01 -9.60
N TYR A 32 -8.88 -22.34 -10.44
CA TYR A 32 -10.31 -22.59 -10.58
C TYR A 32 -10.57 -23.92 -11.28
N ARG A 33 -11.49 -24.73 -10.74
CA ARG A 33 -11.96 -25.97 -11.38
C ARG A 33 -13.43 -25.83 -11.76
N ILE A 34 -13.81 -26.28 -12.95
CA ILE A 34 -15.21 -26.30 -13.38
C ILE A 34 -15.83 -27.63 -12.94
N SER A 35 -16.94 -27.57 -12.20
CA SER A 35 -17.70 -28.75 -11.79
C SER A 35 -18.54 -29.31 -12.95
N ALA A 36 -19.06 -30.53 -12.80
CA ALA A 36 -19.91 -31.18 -13.79
C ALA A 36 -21.21 -30.42 -14.15
N ASN A 37 -21.54 -29.35 -13.42
CA ASN A 37 -22.69 -28.48 -13.69
C ASN A 37 -22.28 -27.10 -14.25
N ASP A 38 -21.09 -27.00 -14.87
CA ASP A 38 -20.52 -25.76 -15.41
C ASP A 38 -20.37 -24.61 -14.38
N ARG A 39 -20.39 -24.96 -13.09
CA ARG A 39 -20.17 -24.01 -11.99
C ARG A 39 -18.70 -23.99 -11.61
N ILE A 40 -18.14 -22.79 -11.49
CA ILE A 40 -16.79 -22.57 -10.95
C ILE A 40 -16.78 -23.07 -9.49
N VAL A 41 -15.89 -24.01 -9.20
CA VAL A 41 -15.56 -24.45 -7.85
C VAL A 41 -14.38 -23.61 -7.40
N ASP A 42 -14.63 -22.75 -6.43
CA ASP A 42 -13.57 -21.97 -5.80
C ASP A 42 -12.55 -22.95 -5.19
N PRO A 43 -11.24 -22.82 -5.47
CA PRO A 43 -10.24 -23.54 -4.69
C PRO A 43 -10.53 -23.34 -3.20
N LYS A 44 -10.52 -24.43 -2.42
CA LYS A 44 -10.65 -24.34 -0.96
C LYS A 44 -9.52 -23.45 -0.44
N GLU A 45 -9.80 -22.17 -0.22
CA GLU A 45 -8.93 -21.28 0.52
C GLU A 45 -8.83 -21.81 1.95
N SER A 46 -7.62 -22.21 2.34
CA SER A 46 -7.23 -22.38 3.74
C SER A 46 -5.70 -22.32 3.81
N PRO A 47 -5.09 -21.66 4.81
CA PRO A 47 -5.62 -21.40 6.15
C PRO A 47 -5.91 -19.91 6.45
N ASP A 48 -6.95 -19.70 7.25
CA ASP A 48 -7.18 -18.54 8.13
C ASP A 48 -6.75 -17.17 7.59
N LEU A 49 -7.37 -16.74 6.48
CA LEU A 49 -7.43 -15.30 6.25
C LEU A 49 -8.10 -14.67 7.48
N PRO A 50 -7.51 -13.63 8.09
CA PRO A 50 -8.12 -12.93 9.20
C PRO A 50 -9.53 -12.54 8.78
N SER A 51 -10.49 -12.72 9.68
CA SER A 51 -11.87 -12.38 9.35
C SER A 51 -11.93 -10.91 8.95
N MET A 52 -12.91 -10.53 8.12
CA MET A 52 -13.09 -9.12 7.77
C MET A 52 -13.16 -8.21 9.00
N LYS A 53 -13.67 -8.72 10.13
CA LYS A 53 -13.67 -8.00 11.42
C LYS A 53 -12.27 -7.76 11.96
N ASP A 54 -11.39 -8.75 11.87
CA ASP A 54 -10.00 -8.63 12.33
C ASP A 54 -9.20 -7.66 11.46
N ILE A 55 -9.46 -7.66 10.15
CA ILE A 55 -8.86 -6.70 9.21
C ILE A 55 -9.29 -5.27 9.58
N VAL A 56 -10.60 -5.06 9.72
CA VAL A 56 -11.15 -3.73 10.08
C VAL A 56 -10.63 -3.26 11.44
N ALA A 57 -10.50 -4.16 12.43
CA ALA A 57 -9.97 -3.81 13.73
C ALA A 57 -8.50 -3.36 13.66
N ARG A 58 -7.67 -4.08 12.90
CA ARG A 58 -6.25 -3.72 12.69
C ARG A 58 -6.09 -2.38 11.98
N GLU A 59 -6.82 -2.17 10.89
CA GLU A 59 -6.80 -0.91 10.14
C GLU A 59 -7.28 0.27 11.00
N THR A 60 -8.34 0.07 11.79
CA THR A 60 -8.85 1.12 12.68
C THR A 60 -7.83 1.50 13.75
N ALA A 61 -7.14 0.53 14.35
CA ALA A 61 -6.09 0.80 15.33
C ALA A 61 -4.92 1.60 14.71
N GLN A 62 -4.49 1.22 13.51
CA GLN A 62 -3.42 1.92 12.78
C GLN A 62 -3.84 3.37 12.43
N LEU A 63 -5.07 3.57 11.94
CA LEU A 63 -5.58 4.90 11.64
C LEU A 63 -5.65 5.78 12.90
N LEU A 64 -6.09 5.22 14.03
CA LEU A 64 -6.13 5.93 15.31
C LEU A 64 -4.73 6.28 15.84
N GLU A 65 -3.77 5.37 15.71
CA GLU A 65 -2.36 5.61 16.08
C GLU A 65 -1.74 6.73 15.23
N GLN A 66 -2.02 6.75 13.93
CA GLN A 66 -1.56 7.81 13.02
C GLN A 66 -2.27 9.15 13.26
N GLN A 67 -3.44 9.13 13.90
CA GLN A 67 -4.27 10.31 14.10
C GLN A 67 -3.68 11.22 15.18
N LYS A 68 -2.67 12.04 14.82
CA LYS A 68 -2.15 13.14 15.65
C LYS A 68 -3.14 14.31 15.71
N ARG A 69 -4.30 14.10 16.35
CA ARG A 69 -5.20 15.20 16.70
C ARG A 69 -4.61 15.99 17.86
N LEU A 70 -4.33 17.26 17.60
CA LEU A 70 -4.01 18.22 18.65
C LEU A 70 -5.32 18.77 19.20
N SER A 71 -5.46 18.86 20.52
CA SER A 71 -6.53 19.67 21.08
C SER A 71 -6.28 21.15 20.75
N VAL A 72 -7.32 21.98 20.80
CA VAL A 72 -7.19 23.45 20.63
C VAL A 72 -6.16 24.01 21.62
N LYS A 73 -6.10 23.47 22.84
CA LYS A 73 -5.10 23.81 23.85
C LYS A 73 -3.68 23.45 23.40
N ASP A 74 -3.48 22.24 22.86
CA ASP A 74 -2.17 21.81 22.36
C ASP A 74 -1.72 22.64 21.17
N LEU A 75 -2.67 23.04 20.31
CA LEU A 75 -2.42 23.91 19.18
C LEU A 75 -1.94 25.29 19.67
N ALA A 76 -2.66 25.91 20.61
CA ALA A 76 -2.26 27.19 21.22
C ALA A 76 -0.86 27.12 21.87
N SER A 77 -0.59 26.08 22.66
CA SER A 77 0.72 25.91 23.30
C SER A 77 1.86 25.76 22.28
N LYS A 78 1.61 25.08 21.15
CA LYS A 78 2.61 24.99 20.06
C LYS A 78 2.86 26.34 19.40
N PHE A 79 1.82 27.14 19.18
CA PHE A 79 1.95 28.49 18.63
C PHE A 79 2.79 29.39 19.55
N GLU A 80 2.49 29.42 20.85
CA GLU A 80 3.25 30.21 21.82
C GLU A 80 4.72 29.80 21.87
N LYS A 81 5.01 28.49 21.91
CA LYS A 81 6.38 27.97 21.88
C LYS A 81 7.09 28.33 20.58
N GLY A 82 6.40 28.25 19.45
CA GLY A 82 6.92 28.62 18.13
C GLY A 82 7.23 30.12 18.04
N LEU A 83 6.32 30.96 18.52
CA LEU A 83 6.48 32.41 18.57
C LEU A 83 7.68 32.79 19.44
N ALA A 84 7.79 32.20 20.64
CA ALA A 84 8.92 32.45 21.55
C ALA A 84 10.26 32.01 20.93
N ALA A 85 10.29 30.85 20.26
CA ALA A 85 11.49 30.36 19.59
C ALA A 85 11.91 31.29 18.42
N ALA A 86 10.96 31.73 17.59
CA ALA A 86 11.22 32.65 16.49
C ALA A 86 11.72 34.02 17.00
N ALA A 87 11.10 34.55 18.05
CA ALA A 87 11.55 35.80 18.67
C ALA A 87 12.98 35.70 19.23
N LYS A 88 13.33 34.57 19.85
CA LYS A 88 14.69 34.31 20.32
C LYS A 88 15.70 34.30 19.18
N LEU A 89 15.38 33.67 18.05
CA LEU A 89 16.25 33.59 16.87
C LEU A 89 16.38 34.94 16.14
N SER A 90 15.37 35.82 16.22
CA SER A 90 15.41 37.14 15.59
C SER A 90 16.22 38.17 16.37
N ALA A 91 16.52 37.90 17.64
CA ALA A 91 17.31 38.78 18.51
C ALA A 91 18.80 38.44 18.49
N GLU A 92 19.20 37.46 17.69
CA GLU A 92 20.59 37.08 17.37
C GLU A 92 20.99 37.67 16.01
#